data_AF-A0A966F9K4-F1
#
_entry.id   AF-A0A966F9K4-F1
#
_cell.length_a   1.000
_cell.length_b   1.000
_cell.length_c   1.000
_cell.angle_alpha   90.00
_cell.angle_beta   90.00
_cell.angle_gamma   90.00
#
_symmetry.space_group_name_H-M   'P 1'
#
loop_
_entity.id
_entity.type
_entity.pdbx_description
1 polymer ?
#
loop_
_entity_poly.entity_id
_entity_poly.type
_entity_poly.pdbx_seq_one_letter_code
_entity_poly.pdbx_strand_id
1 'polypeptide(L)'
;MPDPGKPTLAASTDRLVIVYNANAGWAAALMDAAHKLLRPETYECSLCMISYGAVSMRRPWRNYLDSLAMEKQFYHRQDFARAYPVDLFPMVDRLKLPAIFIEADGKLHGLLSSKQLHSLTDVEALIAALDLALSRFRK
;
A
#
# COMPACT_ATOMS: atom_id res chain seq x y z
N MET A 1 -34.49 32.03 8.61
CA MET A 1 -33.38 31.59 9.47
C MET A 1 -33.24 30.09 9.32
N PRO A 2 -32.26 29.59 8.56
CA PRO A 2 -31.98 28.16 8.46
C PRO A 2 -31.14 27.69 9.66
N ASP A 3 -31.51 26.53 10.19
CA ASP A 3 -30.85 25.82 11.29
C ASP A 3 -29.47 25.28 10.84
N PRO A 4 -28.38 25.48 11.58
CA PRO A 4 -27.04 24.95 11.28
C PRO A 4 -26.95 23.44 11.62
N GLY A 5 -27.74 22.64 10.90
CA GLY A 5 -27.87 21.21 11.11
C GLY A 5 -26.76 20.38 10.45
N LYS A 6 -25.78 19.99 11.27
CA LYS A 6 -24.86 18.84 11.14
C LYS A 6 -23.85 18.80 9.97
N PRO A 7 -22.55 18.51 10.26
CA PRO A 7 -21.67 17.97 9.24
C PRO A 7 -22.26 16.65 8.75
N THR A 8 -22.51 16.55 7.46
CA THR A 8 -22.74 15.28 6.77
C THR A 8 -21.53 14.39 7.07
N LEU A 9 -21.70 13.38 7.92
CA LEU A 9 -20.71 12.32 8.10
C LEU A 9 -20.56 11.66 6.73
N ALA A 10 -19.44 11.91 6.05
CA ALA A 10 -19.10 11.21 4.83
C ALA A 10 -19.13 9.72 5.14
N ALA A 11 -19.80 8.93 4.30
CA ALA A 11 -19.89 7.49 4.44
C ALA A 11 -18.50 6.90 4.71
N SER A 12 -18.34 6.22 5.85
CA SER A 12 -17.10 5.56 6.26
C SER A 12 -16.75 4.45 5.27
N THR A 13 -16.10 4.81 4.17
CA THR A 13 -15.62 3.86 3.19
C THR A 13 -14.19 3.53 3.57
N ASP A 14 -13.98 2.34 4.11
CA ASP A 14 -12.65 1.82 4.37
C ASP A 14 -11.81 1.93 3.09
N ARG A 15 -10.57 2.43 3.22
CA ARG A 15 -9.63 2.52 2.09
C ARG A 15 -8.42 1.67 2.36
N LEU A 16 -8.06 0.83 1.39
CA LEU A 16 -6.80 0.10 1.42
C LEU A 16 -5.68 1.02 0.94
N VAL A 17 -4.67 1.22 1.78
CA VAL A 17 -3.54 2.10 1.50
C VAL A 17 -2.28 1.26 1.32
N ILE A 18 -1.77 1.19 0.09
CA ILE A 18 -0.63 0.37 -0.30
C ILE A 18 0.57 1.29 -0.51
N VAL A 19 1.60 1.14 0.33
CA VAL A 19 2.77 2.02 0.33
C VAL A 19 4.01 1.25 -0.10
N TYR A 20 4.56 1.65 -1.25
CA TYR A 20 5.79 1.11 -1.78
C TYR A 20 7.01 1.85 -1.20
N ASN A 21 8.07 1.12 -0.87
CA ASN A 21 9.37 1.72 -0.54
C ASN A 21 10.14 2.08 -1.82
N ALA A 22 9.59 3.00 -2.60
CA ALA A 22 10.22 3.50 -3.80
C ALA A 22 10.00 5.01 -3.91
N ASN A 23 10.80 5.68 -4.74
CA ASN A 23 10.59 7.09 -5.09
C ASN A 23 9.68 7.21 -6.31
N ALA A 24 8.96 8.32 -6.47
CA ALA A 24 8.17 8.55 -7.68
C ALA A 24 9.04 8.44 -8.95
N GLY A 25 8.51 7.83 -10.01
CA GLY A 25 9.26 7.58 -11.25
C GLY A 25 10.16 6.33 -11.25
N TRP A 26 10.25 5.58 -10.13
CA TRP A 26 11.03 4.33 -10.08
C TRP A 26 10.58 3.28 -11.12
N ALA A 27 9.29 3.23 -11.44
CA ALA A 27 8.76 2.28 -12.42
C ALA A 27 9.37 2.50 -13.81
N ALA A 28 9.57 3.77 -14.22
CA ALA A 28 10.24 4.11 -15.47
C ALA A 28 11.74 3.74 -15.42
N ALA A 29 12.40 4.03 -14.31
CA ALA A 29 13.80 3.64 -14.09
C ALA A 29 14.01 2.12 -14.07
N LEU A 30 13.03 1.36 -13.57
CA LEU A 30 13.04 -0.11 -13.57
C LEU A 30 12.83 -0.68 -14.98
N MET A 31 11.91 -0.10 -15.76
CA MET A 31 11.72 -0.48 -17.16
C MET A 31 13.01 -0.28 -17.96
N ASP A 32 13.70 0.85 -17.77
CA ASP A 32 15.01 1.11 -18.41
C ASP A 32 16.11 0.18 -17.89
N ALA A 33 16.03 -0.22 -16.61
CA ALA A 33 16.96 -1.14 -15.96
C ALA A 33 16.64 -2.62 -16.19
N ALA A 34 15.60 -2.98 -16.97
CA ALA A 34 15.29 -4.38 -17.31
C ALA A 34 16.45 -5.08 -18.04
N HIS A 35 17.39 -4.33 -18.63
CA HIS A 35 18.65 -4.86 -19.17
C HIS A 35 19.80 -5.00 -18.15
N LYS A 36 19.67 -4.53 -16.90
CA LYS A 36 20.68 -4.65 -15.82
C LYS A 36 20.31 -5.79 -14.84
N LEU A 37 20.31 -7.00 -15.37
CA LEU A 37 20.02 -8.29 -14.72
C LEU A 37 20.88 -8.69 -13.49
N LEU A 38 21.66 -7.81 -12.84
CA LEU A 38 22.81 -8.27 -12.02
C LEU A 38 23.04 -7.62 -10.64
N ARG A 39 22.12 -6.86 -10.03
CA ARG A 39 22.29 -6.41 -8.61
C ARG A 39 20.99 -6.45 -7.79
N PRO A 40 20.61 -7.59 -7.20
CA PRO A 40 19.46 -7.70 -6.30
C PRO A 40 19.54 -6.79 -5.06
N GLU A 41 20.74 -6.31 -4.69
CA GLU A 41 20.98 -5.44 -3.53
C GLU A 41 20.42 -4.02 -3.66
N THR A 42 19.94 -3.62 -4.85
CA THR A 42 19.40 -2.27 -5.10
C THR A 42 17.87 -2.19 -5.12
N TYR A 43 17.17 -3.32 -4.99
CA TYR A 43 15.71 -3.36 -4.91
C TYR A 43 15.26 -3.32 -3.45
N GLU A 44 15.22 -2.14 -2.84
CA GLU A 44 14.79 -1.94 -1.44
C GLU A 44 13.27 -2.16 -1.21
N CYS A 45 12.53 -2.65 -2.22
CA CYS A 45 11.08 -2.78 -2.19
C CYS A 45 10.62 -4.20 -2.55
N SER A 46 10.55 -5.07 -1.55
CA SER A 46 10.00 -6.43 -1.65
C SER A 46 8.59 -6.46 -2.25
N LEU A 47 7.71 -5.56 -1.79
CA LEU A 47 6.35 -5.41 -2.32
C LEU A 47 6.34 -5.09 -3.82
N CYS A 48 7.28 -4.26 -4.30
CA CYS A 48 7.40 -3.92 -5.71
C CYS A 48 7.74 -5.16 -6.55
N MET A 49 8.72 -5.95 -6.10
CA MET A 49 9.16 -7.19 -6.79
C MET A 49 8.04 -8.23 -6.88
N ILE A 50 7.24 -8.34 -5.83
CA ILE A 50 6.16 -9.33 -5.75
C ILE A 50 4.94 -8.89 -6.56
N SER A 51 4.60 -7.59 -6.54
CA SER A 51 3.37 -7.07 -7.14
C SER A 51 3.50 -6.63 -8.61
N TYR A 52 4.71 -6.38 -9.11
CA TYR A 52 4.96 -5.98 -10.50
C TYR A 52 5.81 -6.99 -11.27
N GLY A 53 5.59 -7.06 -12.58
CA GLY A 53 6.52 -7.63 -13.56
C GLY A 53 7.30 -6.52 -14.28
N ALA A 54 7.98 -6.84 -15.38
CA ALA A 54 8.84 -5.90 -16.10
C ALA A 54 8.12 -4.63 -16.61
N VAL A 55 6.81 -4.72 -16.89
CA VAL A 55 6.05 -3.63 -17.53
C VAL A 55 4.84 -3.20 -16.71
N SER A 56 4.25 -4.09 -15.93
CA SER A 56 2.98 -3.78 -15.24
C SER A 56 2.79 -4.59 -13.98
N MET A 57 1.81 -4.16 -13.17
CA MET A 57 1.30 -4.94 -12.05
C MET A 57 0.89 -6.35 -12.51
N ARG A 58 1.28 -7.37 -11.75
CA ARG A 58 0.97 -8.77 -12.05
C ARG A 58 -0.54 -8.98 -12.03
N ARG A 59 -1.04 -9.76 -12.99
CA ARG A 59 -2.49 -10.02 -13.14
C ARG A 59 -3.14 -10.61 -11.88
N PRO A 60 -2.55 -11.61 -11.18
CA PRO A 60 -3.16 -12.15 -9.96
C PRO A 60 -3.37 -11.08 -8.88
N TRP A 61 -2.37 -10.23 -8.65
CA TRP A 61 -2.47 -9.14 -7.69
C TRP A 61 -3.53 -8.11 -8.06
N ARG A 62 -3.56 -7.69 -9.33
CA ARG A 62 -4.58 -6.77 -9.84
C ARG A 62 -5.99 -7.34 -9.66
N ASN A 63 -6.21 -8.58 -10.10
CA ASN A 63 -7.51 -9.23 -10.02
C ASN A 63 -7.99 -9.37 -8.57
N TYR A 64 -7.08 -9.67 -7.64
CA TYR A 64 -7.39 -9.68 -6.21
C TYR A 64 -7.78 -8.30 -5.71
N LEU A 65 -7.02 -7.25 -6.01
CA LEU A 65 -7.36 -5.89 -5.60
C LEU A 65 -8.70 -5.42 -6.17
N ASP A 66 -8.99 -5.77 -7.43
CA ASP A 66 -10.24 -5.43 -8.11
C ASP A 66 -11.45 -6.16 -7.48
N SER A 67 -11.25 -7.34 -6.88
CA SER A 67 -12.31 -8.06 -6.17
C SER A 67 -12.64 -7.46 -4.80
N LEU A 68 -11.74 -6.65 -4.22
CA LEU A 68 -12.00 -5.95 -2.97
C LEU A 68 -12.97 -4.78 -3.20
N ALA A 69 -14.14 -4.87 -2.57
CA ALA A 69 -15.19 -3.84 -2.56
C ALA A 69 -14.85 -2.64 -1.65
N MET A 70 -13.67 -2.06 -1.84
CA MET A 70 -13.19 -0.87 -1.15
C MET A 70 -12.34 -0.03 -2.09
N GLU A 71 -12.09 1.23 -1.70
CA GLU A 71 -11.16 2.09 -2.42
C GLU A 71 -9.72 1.62 -2.18
N LYS A 72 -8.86 1.72 -3.20
CA LYS A 72 -7.44 1.37 -3.12
C LYS A 72 -6.62 2.60 -3.47
N GLN A 73 -5.71 2.99 -2.60
CA GLN A 73 -4.77 4.07 -2.83
C GLN A 73 -3.34 3.52 -2.82
N PHE A 74 -2.55 3.96 -3.79
CA PHE A 74 -1.18 3.51 -3.98
C PHE A 74 -0.26 4.70 -3.83
N TYR A 75 0.74 4.56 -2.96
CA TYR A 75 1.70 5.62 -2.69
C TYR A 75 3.14 5.11 -2.84
N HIS A 76 3.98 5.98 -3.37
CA HIS A 76 5.42 5.90 -3.16
C HIS A 76 5.76 6.53 -1.81
N ARG A 77 6.94 6.24 -1.26
CA ARG A 77 7.36 6.70 0.07
C ARG A 77 7.16 8.20 0.30
N GLN A 78 7.56 9.02 -0.67
CA GLN A 78 7.45 10.48 -0.56
C GLN A 78 6.00 10.98 -0.68
N ASP A 79 5.21 10.35 -1.55
CA ASP A 79 3.80 10.70 -1.75
C ASP A 79 2.98 10.33 -0.51
N PHE A 80 3.31 9.19 0.12
CA PHE A 80 2.70 8.77 1.37
C PHE A 80 2.99 9.76 2.51
N ALA A 81 4.25 10.17 2.69
CA ALA A 81 4.61 11.16 3.71
C ALA A 81 3.94 12.52 3.50
N ARG A 82 3.60 12.87 2.26
CA ARG A 82 2.87 14.10 1.92
C ARG A 82 1.37 13.97 2.18
N ALA A 83 0.78 12.82 1.84
CA ALA A 83 -0.64 12.54 2.06
C ALA A 83 -0.98 12.29 3.54
N TYR A 84 -0.04 11.73 4.31
CA TYR A 84 -0.18 11.42 5.73
C TYR A 84 0.92 12.14 6.53
N PRO A 85 0.80 13.45 6.75
CA PRO A 85 1.81 14.23 7.46
C PRO A 85 1.91 13.80 8.93
N VAL A 86 3.14 13.80 9.45
CA VAL A 86 3.47 13.32 10.81
C VAL A 86 2.72 14.04 11.92
N ASP A 87 2.33 15.29 11.73
CA ASP A 87 1.56 16.06 12.70
C ASP A 87 0.14 15.49 12.91
N LEU A 88 -0.44 14.91 11.87
CA LEU A 88 -1.76 14.27 11.90
C LEU A 88 -1.64 12.75 12.11
N PHE A 89 -0.54 12.15 11.65
CA PHE A 89 -0.26 10.72 11.75
C PHE A 89 1.14 10.48 12.35
N PRO A 90 1.33 10.64 13.68
CA PRO A 90 2.65 10.55 14.32
C PRO A 90 3.38 9.22 14.13
N MET A 91 2.65 8.16 13.79
CA MET A 91 3.23 6.85 13.50
C MET A 91 4.06 6.83 12.21
N VAL A 92 3.79 7.74 11.26
CA VAL A 92 4.39 7.73 9.91
C VAL A 92 5.91 7.85 9.93
N ASP A 93 6.47 8.67 10.82
CA ASP A 93 7.92 8.89 10.95
C ASP A 93 8.68 7.62 11.34
N ARG A 94 8.02 6.70 12.06
CA ARG A 94 8.63 5.46 12.59
C ARG A 94 8.36 4.24 11.72
N LEU A 95 7.58 4.38 10.65
CA LEU A 95 7.18 3.26 9.81
C LEU A 95 8.34 2.82 8.91
N LYS A 96 8.65 1.53 8.97
CA LYS A 96 9.47 0.88 7.95
C LYS A 96 8.57 0.55 6.77
N LEU A 97 8.99 0.98 5.58
CA LEU A 97 8.33 0.66 4.31
C LEU A 97 9.04 -0.52 3.61
N PRO A 98 8.39 -1.20 2.64
CA PRO A 98 6.99 -1.04 2.22
C PRO A 98 6.01 -1.47 3.30
N ALA A 99 4.74 -1.06 3.20
CA ALA A 99 3.70 -1.45 4.15
C ALA A 99 2.30 -1.35 3.52
N ILE A 100 1.36 -2.12 4.05
CA ILE A 100 -0.06 -2.05 3.67
C ILE A 100 -0.89 -1.71 4.90
N PHE A 101 -1.77 -0.74 4.75
CA PHE A 101 -2.66 -0.23 5.79
C PHE A 101 -4.11 -0.27 5.33
N ILE A 102 -5.02 -0.12 6.28
CA ILE A 102 -6.41 0.23 6.05
C ILE A 102 -6.72 1.53 6.77
N GLU A 103 -7.28 2.48 6.05
CA GLU A 103 -7.83 3.71 6.63
C GLU A 103 -9.31 3.48 6.90
N ALA A 104 -9.69 3.48 8.17
CA ALA A 104 -11.06 3.30 8.64
C ALA A 104 -11.33 4.33 9.75
N ASP A 105 -12.51 4.95 9.74
CA ASP A 105 -12.91 5.99 10.72
C ASP A 105 -11.88 7.11 10.91
N GLY A 106 -11.21 7.51 9.82
CA GLY A 106 -10.18 8.55 9.82
C GLY A 106 -8.86 8.15 10.49
N LYS A 107 -8.67 6.85 10.79
CA LYS A 107 -7.46 6.30 11.39
C LYS A 107 -6.78 5.33 10.44
N LEU A 108 -5.45 5.36 10.44
CA LEU A 108 -4.63 4.43 9.67
C LEU A 108 -4.26 3.22 10.54
N HIS A 109 -4.66 2.03 10.12
CA HIS A 109 -4.39 0.76 10.80
C HIS A 109 -3.43 -0.10 9.97
N GLY A 110 -2.36 -0.61 10.59
CA GLY A 110 -1.40 -1.48 9.92
C GLY A 110 -1.96 -2.88 9.66
N LEU A 111 -1.97 -3.31 8.40
CA LEU A 111 -2.33 -4.67 8.01
C LEU A 111 -1.08 -5.54 7.83
N LEU A 112 -0.14 -5.09 7.00
CA LEU A 112 1.12 -5.78 6.74
C LEU A 112 2.30 -4.83 6.91
N SER A 113 3.20 -5.17 7.82
CA SER A 113 4.44 -4.45 8.06
C SER A 113 5.51 -4.78 7.01
N SER A 114 6.52 -3.93 6.90
CA SER A 114 7.71 -4.18 6.08
C SER A 114 8.35 -5.54 6.37
N LYS A 115 8.48 -5.93 7.64
CA LYS A 115 9.04 -7.24 8.01
C LYS A 115 8.23 -8.41 7.43
N GLN A 116 6.89 -8.33 7.50
CA GLN A 116 6.03 -9.36 6.93
C GLN A 116 6.18 -9.38 5.40
N LEU A 117 6.12 -8.22 4.74
CA LEU A 117 6.25 -8.12 3.28
C LEU A 117 7.59 -8.64 2.75
N HIS A 118 8.69 -8.41 3.48
CA HIS A 118 10.01 -8.96 3.12
C HIS A 118 10.10 -10.49 3.26
N SER A 119 9.26 -11.11 4.08
CA SER A 119 9.23 -12.57 4.23
C SER A 119 8.41 -13.29 3.17
N LEU A 120 7.63 -12.56 2.37
CA LEU A 120 6.82 -13.13 1.31
C LEU A 120 7.67 -13.35 0.05
N THR A 121 7.45 -14.48 -0.61
CA THR A 121 8.25 -14.91 -1.77
C THR A 121 7.57 -14.66 -3.10
N ASP A 122 6.24 -14.60 -3.12
CA ASP A 122 5.44 -14.54 -4.34
C ASP A 122 4.08 -13.84 -4.12
N VAL A 123 3.38 -13.65 -5.24
CA VAL A 123 2.13 -12.91 -5.29
C VAL A 123 0.98 -13.62 -4.58
N GLU A 124 0.99 -14.95 -4.57
CA GLU A 124 -0.06 -15.74 -3.92
C GLU A 124 0.08 -15.63 -2.39
N ALA A 125 1.32 -15.66 -1.89
CA ALA A 125 1.62 -15.43 -0.47
C ALA A 125 1.22 -14.00 -0.03
N LEU A 126 1.42 -12.99 -0.90
CA LEU A 126 0.96 -11.62 -0.66
C LEU A 126 -0.56 -11.51 -0.57
N ILE A 127 -1.27 -12.12 -1.53
CA ILE A 127 -2.73 -12.15 -1.55
C ILE A 127 -3.26 -12.82 -0.28
N ALA A 128 -2.76 -14.01 0.05
CA ALA A 128 -3.20 -14.76 1.23
C ALA A 128 -2.93 -14.00 2.54
N ALA A 129 -1.75 -13.38 2.66
CA ALA A 129 -1.40 -12.59 3.84
C ALA A 129 -2.32 -11.37 4.02
N LEU A 130 -2.61 -10.66 2.93
CA LEU A 130 -3.50 -9.50 2.98
C LEU A 130 -4.95 -9.90 3.26
N ASP A 131 -5.44 -10.96 2.63
CA ASP A 131 -6.80 -11.46 2.83
C ASP A 131 -7.05 -11.87 4.29
N LEU A 132 -6.08 -12.58 4.89
CA LEU A 132 -6.10 -12.93 6.30
C LEU A 132 -6.07 -11.69 7.20
N ALA A 133 -5.25 -10.68 6.88
CA ALA A 133 -5.16 -9.45 7.65
C ALA A 133 -6.48 -8.65 7.59
N LEU A 134 -7.08 -8.53 6.40
CA LEU A 134 -8.38 -7.87 6.21
C LEU A 134 -9.50 -8.62 6.94
N SER A 135 -9.52 -9.94 6.88
CA SER A 135 -10.50 -10.78 7.59
C SER A 135 -10.40 -10.63 9.11
N ARG A 136 -9.20 -10.40 9.65
CA ARG A 136 -8.99 -10.12 11.08
C ARG A 136 -9.39 -8.72 11.48
N PHE A 137 -9.20 -7.74 10.60
CA PHE A 137 -9.57 -6.35 10.87
C PHE A 137 -11.08 -6.13 10.93
N ARG A 138 -11.86 -6.87 10.12
CA ARG A 138 -13.32 -6.76 10.06
C ARG A 138 -14.07 -7.57 11.13
N LYS A 139 -13.37 -8.38 11.93
CA LYS A 139 -13.94 -9.17 13.03
C LYS A 139 -13.82 -8.41 14.33
#